data_AF-A0AAW1PVD8-F1
#
_entry.id   AF-A0AAW1PVD8-F1
#
_cell.length_a   1.000
_cell.length_b   1.000
_cell.length_c   1.000
_cell.angle_alpha   90.00
_cell.angle_beta   90.00
_cell.angle_gamma   90.00
#
_symmetry.space_group_name_H-M   'P 1'
#
loop_
_entity.id
_entity.type
_entity.pdbx_description
1 polymer ?
#
loop_
_entity_poly.entity_id
_entity_poly.type
_entity_poly.pdbx_seq_one_letter_code
_entity_poly.pdbx_strand_id
1 'polypeptide(L)' 'MPLESAPPFIIITLGMAAMGGLQALVQKGFYGKPKPVLVDDWDRKVMQRDQVVLDEYKKLKAEGKGA' A
#
# COMPACT_ATOMS: atom_id res chain seq x y z
N MET A 1 14.82 -35.58 16.20
CA MET A 1 15.13 -35.45 14.76
C MET A 1 14.32 -34.37 14.05
N PRO A 2 12.97 -34.30 14.06
CA PRO A 2 12.26 -33.20 13.37
C PRO A 2 12.38 -31.83 14.10
N LEU A 3 12.33 -31.87 15.43
CA LEU A 3 12.33 -30.67 16.30
C LEU A 3 13.68 -29.95 16.34
N GLU A 4 14.80 -30.64 16.13
CA GLU A 4 16.14 -30.03 16.12
C GLU A 4 16.36 -29.16 14.89
N SER A 5 15.68 -29.48 13.78
CA SER A 5 15.64 -28.67 12.56
C SER A 5 14.60 -27.55 12.59
N ALA A 6 13.69 -27.52 13.56
CA ALA A 6 12.65 -26.48 13.63
C ALA A 6 13.19 -25.05 13.89
N PRO A 7 14.18 -24.83 14.77
CA PRO A 7 14.71 -23.48 15.03
C PRO A 7 15.18 -22.72 13.78
N PRO A 8 15.99 -23.29 12.85
CA PRO A 8 16.38 -22.56 11.65
C PRO A 8 15.18 -22.26 10.73
N PHE A 9 14.20 -23.16 10.60
CA PHE A 9 13.00 -22.90 9.80
C PHE A 9 12.12 -21.79 10.38
N ILE A 10 12.00 -21.72 11.70
CA ILE A 10 11.26 -20.65 12.39
C ILE A 10 11.91 -19.30 12.10
N ILE A 11 13.23 -19.21 12.22
CA ILE A 11 13.98 -17.96 11.96
C ILE A 11 13.78 -17.49 10.52
N ILE A 12 13.89 -18.41 9.55
CA ILE A 12 13.70 -18.07 8.13
C ILE A 12 12.27 -17.60 7.88
N THR A 13 11.27 -18.30 8.42
CA THR A 13 9.85 -17.95 8.23
C THR A 13 9.53 -16.59 8.83
N LEU A 14 10.05 -16.31 10.04
CA LEU A 14 9.89 -15.01 10.68
C LEU A 14 10.57 -13.90 9.87
N GLY A 15 11.77 -14.15 9.32
CA GLY A 15 12.45 -13.21 8.44
C GLY A 15 11.62 -12.89 7.19
N MET A 16 11.06 -13.91 6.55
CA MET A 16 10.18 -13.73 5.39
C MET A 16 8.91 -12.95 5.72
N ALA A 17 8.26 -13.29 6.84
CA ALA A 17 7.06 -12.59 7.30
C ALA A 17 7.36 -11.13 7.65
N ALA A 18 8.50 -10.86 8.29
CA ALA A 18 8.94 -9.51 8.63
C ALA A 18 9.18 -8.64 7.39
N MET A 19 9.80 -9.19 6.34
CA MET A 19 10.04 -8.45 5.09
C MET A 19 8.72 -8.03 4.42
N GLY A 20 7.77 -8.97 4.26
CA GLY A 20 6.47 -8.66 3.67
C GLY A 20 5.63 -7.71 4.54
N GLY A 21 5.64 -7.94 5.86
CA GLY A 21 4.90 -7.13 6.83
C GLY A 21 5.40 -5.69 6.90
N LEU A 22 6.72 -5.48 6.94
CA LEU A 22 7.31 -4.15 6.99
C LEU A 22 6.96 -3.36 5.72
N GLN A 23 7.10 -3.98 4.55
CA GLN A 23 6.73 -3.35 3.28
C GLN A 23 5.25 -2.97 3.26
N ALA A 24 4.36 -3.85 3.71
CA ALA A 24 2.93 -3.58 3.76
C ALA A 24 2.58 -2.42 4.71
N LEU A 25 3.20 -2.36 5.89
CA LEU A 25 2.98 -1.29 6.87
C LEU A 25 3.45 0.07 6.35
N VAL A 26 4.65 0.14 5.78
CA VAL A 26 5.20 1.38 5.21
C VAL A 26 4.28 1.91 4.10
N GLN A 27 3.87 1.05 3.17
CA GLN A 27 3.00 1.44 2.07
C GLN A 27 1.61 1.87 2.57
N LYS A 28 1.03 1.16 3.55
CA LYS A 28 -0.23 1.56 4.16
C LYS A 28 -0.14 2.93 4.84
N GLY A 29 1.00 3.24 5.46
CA GLY A 29 1.25 4.54 6.07
C GLY A 29 1.26 5.70 5.06
N PHE A 30 1.93 5.54 3.93
CA PHE A 30 2.01 6.59 2.90
C PHE A 30 0.70 6.78 2.11
N TYR A 31 0.06 5.69 1.72
CA TYR A 31 -1.12 5.76 0.84
C TYR A 31 -2.45 5.80 1.61
N GLY A 32 -2.44 5.56 2.92
CA GLY A 32 -3.65 5.38 3.74
C GLY A 32 -4.43 4.09 3.44
N LYS A 33 -4.02 3.35 2.41
CA LYS A 33 -4.62 2.12 1.89
C LYS A 33 -3.51 1.19 1.37
N PRO A 34 -3.79 -0.11 1.15
CA PRO A 34 -2.84 -0.99 0.48
C PRO A 34 -2.40 -0.41 -0.87
N LYS A 35 -1.11 -0.52 -1.19
CA LYS A 35 -0.57 -0.01 -2.46
C LYS A 35 -1.27 -0.70 -3.64
N PRO A 36 -1.77 0.05 -4.64
CA PRO A 36 -2.34 -0.55 -5.83
C PRO A 36 -1.25 -1.28 -6.63
N VAL A 37 -1.60 -2.46 -7.18
CA VAL A 37 -0.67 -3.30 -7.94
C VAL A 37 -0.44 -2.74 -9.36
N LEU A 38 -1.42 -2.01 -9.91
CA LEU A 38 -1.36 -1.32 -11.21
C LEU A 38 -0.94 -2.27 -12.35
N VAL A 39 -1.62 -3.42 -12.42
CA VAL A 39 -1.26 -4.50 -13.33
C VAL A 39 -1.57 -4.11 -14.77
N ASP A 40 -2.68 -3.41 -14.99
CA ASP A 40 -3.10 -2.98 -16.32
C ASP A 40 -3.06 -1.45 -16.50
N ASP A 41 -3.22 -1.02 -17.75
CA ASP A 41 -3.24 0.40 -18.09
C ASP A 41 -4.53 1.10 -17.64
N TRP A 42 -5.59 0.33 -17.43
CA TRP A 42 -6.84 0.86 -16.89
C TRP A 42 -6.65 1.34 -15.47
N ASP A 43 -6.03 0.55 -14.60
CA ASP A 43 -5.69 0.88 -13.22
C ASP A 43 -4.90 2.20 -13.14
N ARG A 44 -3.94 2.37 -14.05
CA ARG A 44 -3.11 3.59 -14.11
C ARG A 44 -3.94 4.81 -14.50
N LYS A 45 -4.81 4.68 -15.49
CA LYS A 45 -5.71 5.77 -15.93
C LYS A 45 -6.72 6.13 -14.84
N VAL A 46 -7.27 5.15 -14.15
CA VAL A 46 -8.18 5.37 -13.00
C VAL A 46 -7.44 6.10 -11.88
N MET A 47 -6.22 5.69 -11.54
CA MET A 47 -5.42 6.37 -10.52
C MET A 47 -5.12 7.83 -10.89
N GLN A 48 -4.79 8.10 -12.15
CA GLN A 48 -4.56 9.47 -12.64
C GLN A 48 -5.83 10.31 -12.55
N ARG A 49 -6.98 9.76 -12.97
CA ARG A 49 -8.28 10.43 -12.88
C ARG A 49 -8.61 10.78 -11.43
N ASP A 50 -8.49 9.83 -10.51
CA ASP A 50 -8.83 10.04 -9.11
C ASP A 50 -7.94 11.12 -8.48
N GLN A 51 -6.66 11.19 -8.88
CA GLN A 51 -5.76 12.26 -8.44
C GLN A 51 -6.23 13.64 -8.92
N VAL A 52 -6.62 13.77 -10.19
CA VAL A 52 -7.14 15.03 -10.76
C VAL A 52 -8.40 15.47 -10.01
N VAL A 53 -9.35 14.55 -9.79
CA VAL A 53 -10.61 14.84 -9.08
C VAL A 53 -10.35 15.29 -7.65
N LEU A 54 -9.41 14.64 -6.95
CA LEU A 54 -9.04 15.02 -5.58
C LEU A 54 -8.41 16.42 -5.52
N ASP A 55 -7.57 16.76 -6.50
CA ASP A 55 -6.91 18.06 -6.54
C ASP A 55 -7.88 19.18 -6.93
N GLU A 56 -8.82 18.93 -7.83
CA GLU A 56 -9.94 19.82 -8.12
C GLU A 56 -10.81 20.04 -6.87
N TYR A 57 -11.17 18.97 -6.17
CA TYR A 57 -11.93 19.07 -4.92
C TYR A 57 -11.20 19.89 -3.86
N LYS A 58 -9.89 19.68 -3.68
CA LYS A 58 -9.09 20.49 -2.75
C LYS A 58 -9.08 21.97 -3.14
N LYS A 59 -8.97 22.29 -4.42
CA LYS A 59 -9.05 23.68 -4.93
C LYS A 59 -10.42 24.30 -4.65
N LEU A 60 -11.50 23.61 -4.99
CA LEU A 60 -12.87 24.08 -4.74
C LEU A 60 -13.16 24.29 -3.24
N LYS A 61 -12.65 23.39 -2.40
CA LYS A 61 -12.75 23.53 -0.94
C LYS A 61 -11.95 24.74 -0.44
N ALA A 62 -10.75 24.98 -0.97
CA ALA A 62 -9.94 26.15 -0.62
C ALA A 62 -10.60 27.48 -1.06
N GLU A 63 -11.34 27.46 -2.17
CA GLU A 63 -12.15 28.60 -2.63
C GLU A 63 -13.47 28.78 -1.86
N GLY A 64 -13.76 27.93 -0.87
CA GLY A 64 -15.00 27.99 -0.08
C GLY A 64 -16.26 27.63 -0.88
N LYS A 65 -16.10 27.01 -2.06
CA LYS A 65 -17.20 26.57 -2.95
C LYS A 65 -17.49 25.07 -2.84
N GLY A 66 -16.69 24.33 -2.07
CA GLY A 66 -17.02 22.96 -1.70
C GLY A 66 -18.10 23.00 -0.62
N ALA A 67 -19.26 22.43 -0.93
CA ALA A 67 -20.39 22.27 0.00
C ALA A 67 -19.97 21.71 1.38
#